data_AF-A0A4R3T7G6-F1
#
_entry.id   AF-A0A4R3T7G6-F1
#
_cell.length_a   1.000
_cell.length_b   1.000
_cell.length_c   1.000
_cell.angle_alpha   90.00
_cell.angle_beta   90.00
_cell.angle_gamma   90.00
#
_symmetry.space_group_name_H-M   'P 1'
#
loop_
_entity.id
_entity.type
_entity.pdbx_description
1 polymer ?
#
loop_
_entity_poly.entity_id
_entity_poly.type
_entity_poly.pdbx_seq_one_letter_code
_entity_poly.pdbx_strand_id
1 'polypeptide(L)' 'MSGLIQTLRRTARLMVGLPDYDDYVRHMAAHHPDRPVMDRKAFFRDRQEARYGGKNGGRCC' A
#
# COMPACT_ATOMS: atom_id res chain seq x y z
N MET A 1 6.59 24.53 -11.09
CA MET A 1 7.70 23.57 -11.24
C MET A 1 7.48 22.35 -10.32
N SER A 2 6.42 21.54 -10.55
CA SER A 2 6.09 20.40 -9.66
C SER A 2 5.88 19.06 -10.39
N GLY A 3 5.92 19.06 -11.73
CA GLY A 3 5.68 17.86 -12.53
C GLY A 3 6.80 16.83 -12.42
N LEU A 4 8.06 17.28 -12.35
CA LEU A 4 9.22 16.38 -12.33
C LEU A 4 9.26 15.50 -11.06
N ILE A 5 8.93 16.08 -9.90
CA ILE A 5 8.87 15.36 -8.62
C ILE A 5 7.71 14.35 -8.61
N GLN A 6 6.58 14.68 -9.24
CA GLN A 6 5.47 13.74 -9.41
C GLN A 6 5.84 12.57 -10.31
N THR A 7 6.49 12.82 -11.43
CA THR A 7 6.93 11.76 -12.37
C THR A 7 7.96 10.86 -11.71
N LEU A 8 8.97 11.42 -11.02
CA LEU A 8 9.98 10.66 -10.29
C LEU A 8 9.39 9.82 -9.15
N ARG A 9 8.40 10.36 -8.41
CA ARG A 9 7.67 9.57 -7.41
C ARG A 9 6.88 8.42 -8.04
N ARG A 10 6.27 8.64 -9.22
CA ARG A 10 5.50 7.62 -9.93
C ARG A 10 6.41 6.48 -10.41
N THR A 11 7.57 6.78 -11.00
CA THR A 11 8.55 5.77 -11.42
C THR A 11 9.22 5.08 -10.24
N ALA A 12 9.55 5.79 -9.16
CA ALA A 12 10.09 5.19 -7.94
C ALA A 12 9.09 4.22 -7.29
N ARG A 13 7.81 4.58 -7.20
CA ARG A 13 6.76 3.68 -6.67
C ARG A 13 6.55 2.43 -7.51
N LEU A 14 6.66 2.56 -8.84
CA LEU A 14 6.64 1.42 -9.75
C LEU A 14 7.87 0.51 -9.57
N MET A 15 9.06 1.09 -9.39
CA MET A 15 10.31 0.32 -9.21
C MET A 15 10.40 -0.41 -7.87
N VAL A 16 9.93 0.20 -6.78
CA VAL A 16 10.06 -0.38 -5.43
C VAL A 16 8.91 -1.36 -5.12
N GLY A 17 7.81 -1.31 -5.88
CA GLY A 17 6.62 -2.12 -5.61
C GLY A 17 6.01 -1.85 -4.23
N LEU A 18 6.39 -0.73 -3.59
CA LEU A 18 5.85 -0.29 -2.31
C LEU A 18 4.79 0.78 -2.58
N PRO A 19 3.49 0.42 -2.52
CA PRO A 19 2.44 1.41 -2.45
C PRO A 19 2.61 2.22 -1.15
N ASP A 20 2.69 3.53 -1.29
CA ASP A 20 2.62 4.47 -0.18
C ASP A 20 1.21 4.39 0.45
N TYR A 21 1.09 4.68 1.73
CA TYR A 21 -0.20 4.61 2.43
C TYR A 21 -1.24 5.57 1.82
N ASP A 22 -0.80 6.76 1.40
CA ASP A 22 -1.68 7.73 0.75
C ASP A 22 -2.19 7.25 -0.61
N ASP A 23 -1.35 6.55 -1.39
CA ASP A 23 -1.80 5.98 -2.67
C ASP A 23 -2.79 4.83 -2.45
N TYR A 24 -2.60 4.04 -1.39
CA TYR A 24 -3.57 3.02 -0.98
C TYR A 24 -4.91 3.65 -0.59
N VAL A 25 -4.91 4.71 0.24
CA VAL A 25 -6.14 5.40 0.64
C VAL A 25 -6.84 6.02 -0.57
N ARG A 26 -6.08 6.66 -1.48
CA ARG A 26 -6.64 7.20 -2.73
C ARG A 26 -7.23 6.11 -3.62
N HIS A 27 -6.56 4.96 -3.74
CA HIS A 27 -7.07 3.83 -4.51
C HIS A 27 -8.35 3.25 -3.89
N MET A 28 -8.36 3.06 -2.57
CA MET A 28 -9.55 2.60 -1.84
C MET A 28 -10.71 3.59 -1.99
N ALA A 29 -10.46 4.89 -1.87
CA ALA A 29 -11.49 5.91 -2.08
C ALA A 29 -12.03 5.93 -3.51
N ALA A 30 -11.18 5.67 -4.52
CA ALA A 30 -11.57 5.70 -5.93
C ALA A 30 -12.28 4.42 -6.41
N HIS A 31 -11.89 3.25 -5.90
CA HIS A 31 -12.37 1.95 -6.40
C HIS A 31 -13.24 1.18 -5.40
N HIS A 32 -13.14 1.50 -4.10
CA HIS A 32 -13.83 0.80 -3.02
C HIS A 32 -14.35 1.77 -1.95
N PRO A 33 -15.20 2.75 -2.32
CA PRO A 33 -15.71 3.75 -1.38
C PRO A 33 -16.50 3.14 -0.21
N ASP A 34 -17.10 1.97 -0.42
CA ASP A 34 -17.89 1.25 0.60
C ASP A 34 -17.05 0.41 1.56
N ARG A 35 -15.73 0.30 1.35
CA ARG A 35 -14.84 -0.49 2.21
C ARG A 35 -14.06 0.40 3.17
N PRO A 36 -14.00 0.05 4.47
CA PRO A 36 -13.18 0.80 5.42
C PRO A 36 -11.70 0.69 5.07
N VAL A 37 -11.02 1.83 5.02
CA VAL A 37 -9.59 1.92 4.74
C VAL A 37 -8.83 1.48 5.99
N MET A 38 -7.93 0.50 5.85
CA MET A 38 -7.03 0.07 6.92
C MET A 38 -6.19 1.24 7.46
N ASP A 39 -5.93 1.27 8.76
CA ASP A 39 -5.01 2.24 9.37
C ASP A 39 -3.56 2.02 8.89
N ARG A 40 -2.74 3.08 8.94
CA ARG A 40 -1.33 3.04 8.49
C ARG A 40 -0.53 1.92 9.13
N LYS A 41 -0.72 1.66 10.43
CA LYS A 41 -0.04 0.54 11.11
C LYS A 41 -0.50 -0.82 10.59
N ALA A 42 -1.81 -0.98 10.36
CA ALA A 42 -2.38 -2.22 9.83
C ALA A 42 -1.90 -2.48 8.40
N PHE A 43 -1.86 -1.45 7.55
CA PHE A 43 -1.31 -1.54 6.21
C PHE A 43 0.18 -1.93 6.20
N PHE A 44 0.99 -1.32 7.07
CA PHE A 44 2.41 -1.65 7.15
C PHE A 44 2.65 -3.09 7.65
N ARG A 45 1.83 -3.57 8.60
CA ARG A 45 1.86 -4.96 9.06
C ARG A 45 1.46 -5.92 7.95
N ASP A 46 0.37 -5.64 7.23
CA ASP A 46 -0.11 -6.44 6.09
C ASP A 46 0.95 -6.55 4.98
N ARG A 47 1.62 -5.44 4.64
CA ARG A 47 2.72 -5.45 3.65
C ARG A 47 3.96 -6.19 4.15
N GLN A 48 4.30 -6.07 5.43
CA GLN A 48 5.39 -6.85 6.01
C GLN A 48 5.05 -8.34 6.06
N GLU A 49 3.82 -8.72 6.39
CA GLU A 49 3.38 -10.10 6.39
C GLU A 49 3.37 -10.69 4.98
N ALA A 50 2.87 -9.95 3.99
CA ALA A 50 2.92 -10.34 2.59
C ALA A 50 4.36 -10.51 2.05
N ARG A 51 5.32 -9.72 2.55
CA ARG A 51 6.72 -9.72 2.06
C ARG A 51 7.66 -10.63 2.84
N TYR A 52 7.48 -10.73 4.16
CA TYR A 52 8.36 -11.45 5.09
C TYR A 52 7.67 -12.59 5.83
N GLY A 53 6.34 -12.67 5.80
CA GLY A 53 5.54 -13.76 6.38
C GLY A 53 5.56 -15.02 5.52
N GLY A 54 6.73 -15.40 5.01
CA GLY A 54 6.96 -16.63 4.29
C GLY A 54 6.53 -17.83 5.14
N LYS A 55 5.32 -18.33 4.83
CA LYS A 55 4.65 -19.51 5.43
C LYS A 55 4.25 -19.29 6.91
N ASN A 56 2.93 -19.12 7.16
CA ASN A 56 2.21 -19.15 8.47
C ASN A 56 1.58 -17.83 8.98
N GLY A 57 1.23 -16.84 8.13
CA GLY A 57 0.49 -15.63 8.55
C GLY A 57 -1.01 -15.81 8.83
N GLY A 58 -1.53 -17.04 8.76
CA GLY A 58 -2.95 -17.32 8.99
C GLY A 58 -3.17 -18.75 9.42
N ARG A 59 -2.97 -19.04 10.71
CA ARG A 59 -3.75 -20.11 11.35
C ARG A 59 -5.01 -19.48 11.89
N CYS A 60 -6.05 -19.52 11.07
CA CYS A 60 -7.41 -19.55 11.57
C CYS A 60 -7.59 -20.93 12.23
N CYS A 61 -7.48 -20.95 13.55
CA CYS A 61 -8.17 -21.87 14.44
C CYS A 61 -8.48 -21.11 15.74
#